data_AF-A0A519SXC9-F1
#
_entry.id   AF-A0A519SXC9-F1
#
_cell.length_a   1.000
_cell.length_b   1.000
_cell.length_c   1.000
_cell.angle_alpha   90.00
_cell.angle_beta   90.00
_cell.angle_gamma   90.00
#
_symmetry.space_group_name_H-M   'P 1'
#
loop_
_entity.id
_entity.type
_entity.pdbx_description
1 polymer ?
#
loop_
_entity_poly.entity_id
_entity_poly.type
_entity_poly.pdbx_seq_one_letter_code
_entity_poly.pdbx_strand_id
1 'polypeptide(L)'
;MVLVPALNDRRYLDTASTRYLDDAIGALVQQQPSLAHNLIIGGFSAGGQLAFAYAEKLVRDSVQRPWRVRAVLGIDPPLDLTEHWQRAAYHLAKQDCPAFRSADQNTLRELTRDMGGSPTQFPTAYLARTAFSRSDPAGGNAKWLSHLPVRLYCEPDVAFWQQTCAALELADLNADGAAALVALLQSQGNPNAQYIK
;
A
#
# COMPACT_ATOMS: atom_id res chain seq x y z
N MET A 1 -7.47 2.39 -22.22
CA MET A 1 -6.49 1.29 -22.27
C MET A 1 -6.17 0.88 -20.84
N VAL A 2 -5.99 -0.42 -20.58
CA VAL A 2 -5.69 -0.97 -19.26
C VAL A 2 -4.45 -1.85 -19.37
N LEU A 3 -3.50 -1.65 -18.46
CA LEU A 3 -2.32 -2.49 -18.29
C LEU A 3 -2.46 -3.24 -16.96
N VAL A 4 -2.32 -4.56 -16.98
CA VAL A 4 -2.29 -5.41 -15.78
C VAL A 4 -0.92 -6.10 -15.72
N PRO A 5 0.09 -5.49 -15.07
CA PRO A 5 1.44 -6.03 -15.01
C PRO A 5 1.52 -7.19 -14.01
N ALA A 6 2.23 -8.25 -14.38
CA ALA A 6 2.56 -9.35 -13.45
C ALA A 6 3.81 -8.98 -12.65
N LEU A 7 3.66 -8.78 -11.34
CA LEU A 7 4.75 -8.42 -10.43
C LEU A 7 5.24 -9.60 -9.58
N ASN A 8 4.94 -10.85 -9.95
CA ASN A 8 5.46 -12.07 -9.32
C ASN A 8 5.35 -12.08 -7.77
N ASP A 9 4.13 -11.85 -7.26
CA ASP A 9 3.77 -11.89 -5.83
C ASP A 9 4.62 -10.98 -4.91
N ARG A 10 5.14 -9.89 -5.47
CA ARG A 10 5.89 -8.89 -4.68
C ARG A 10 4.97 -8.19 -3.67
N ARG A 11 5.52 -7.95 -2.47
CA ARG A 11 4.86 -7.18 -1.39
C ARG A 11 5.27 -5.71 -1.36
N TYR A 12 6.35 -5.37 -2.05
CA TYR A 12 6.92 -4.02 -2.13
C TYR A 12 7.57 -3.78 -3.50
N LEU A 13 7.79 -2.52 -3.84
CA LEU A 13 8.49 -2.13 -5.07
C LEU A 13 10.00 -2.17 -4.84
N ASP A 14 10.66 -3.19 -5.38
CA ASP A 14 12.11 -3.18 -5.56
C ASP A 14 12.49 -2.44 -6.86
N THR A 15 13.80 -2.27 -7.07
CA THR A 15 14.35 -1.63 -8.27
C THR A 15 13.90 -2.34 -9.55
N ALA A 16 13.83 -3.67 -9.55
CA ALA A 16 13.45 -4.45 -10.73
C ALA A 16 11.97 -4.27 -11.08
N SER A 17 11.08 -4.35 -10.09
CA SER A 17 9.62 -4.16 -10.25
C SER A 17 9.31 -2.73 -10.68
N THR A 18 10.01 -1.75 -10.08
CA THR A 18 9.90 -0.33 -10.47
C THR A 18 10.30 -0.13 -11.93
N ARG A 19 11.44 -0.69 -12.34
CA ARG A 19 11.91 -0.59 -13.72
C ARG A 19 10.96 -1.27 -14.70
N TYR A 20 10.43 -2.43 -14.34
CA TYR A 20 9.46 -3.14 -15.17
C TYR A 20 8.18 -2.32 -15.40
N LEU A 21 7.64 -1.69 -14.35
CA LEU A 21 6.49 -0.79 -14.47
C LEU A 21 6.81 0.44 -15.33
N ASP A 22 8.00 1.03 -15.12
CA ASP A 22 8.47 2.17 -15.91
C ASP A 22 8.61 1.82 -17.39
N ASP A 23 9.21 0.69 -17.72
CA ASP A 23 9.41 0.25 -19.10
C ASP A 23 8.06 -0.05 -19.77
N ALA A 24 7.13 -0.69 -19.05
CA ALA A 24 5.79 -0.99 -19.56
C ALA A 24 4.99 0.29 -19.84
N ILE A 25 4.96 1.24 -18.91
CA ILE A 25 4.28 2.53 -19.10
C ILE A 25 4.99 3.35 -20.19
N GLY A 26 6.31 3.34 -20.21
CA GLY A 26 7.12 4.03 -21.21
C GLY A 26 6.83 3.56 -22.63
N ALA A 27 6.79 2.25 -22.86
CA ALA A 27 6.45 1.67 -24.16
C ALA A 27 5.05 2.08 -24.63
N LEU A 28 4.08 2.10 -23.71
CA LEU A 28 2.70 2.52 -24.00
C LEU A 28 2.59 4.01 -24.31
N VAL A 29 3.30 4.85 -23.54
CA VAL A 29 3.34 6.30 -23.77
C VAL A 29 4.05 6.63 -25.09
N GLN A 30 5.07 5.86 -25.49
CA GLN A 30 5.72 6.02 -26.80
C GLN A 30 4.73 5.74 -27.94
N GLN A 31 3.89 4.72 -27.80
CA GLN A 31 2.87 4.38 -28.81
C GLN A 31 1.71 5.38 -28.82
N GLN A 32 1.32 5.89 -27.64
CA GLN A 32 0.23 6.83 -27.49
C GLN A 32 0.58 7.93 -26.46
N PRO A 33 1.22 9.04 -26.89
CA PRO A 33 1.72 10.09 -26.00
C PRO A 33 0.66 10.74 -25.10
N SER A 34 -0.60 10.77 -25.53
CA SER A 34 -1.71 11.32 -24.73
C SER A 34 -1.93 10.61 -23.39
N LEU A 35 -1.45 9.36 -23.27
CA LEU A 35 -1.55 8.59 -22.03
C LEU A 35 -0.66 9.14 -20.91
N ALA A 36 0.42 9.84 -21.25
CA ALA A 36 1.37 10.37 -20.27
C ALA A 36 0.66 11.21 -19.20
N HIS A 37 -0.42 11.92 -19.55
CA HIS A 37 -1.05 12.87 -18.64
C HIS A 37 -2.30 12.34 -17.91
N ASN A 38 -2.66 11.07 -18.11
CA ASN A 38 -3.92 10.50 -17.63
C ASN A 38 -3.74 9.12 -17.00
N LEU A 39 -2.72 8.96 -16.16
CA LEU A 39 -2.48 7.69 -15.48
C LEU A 39 -3.38 7.54 -14.26
N ILE A 40 -4.10 6.42 -14.17
CA ILE A 40 -4.81 6.00 -12.96
C ILE A 40 -4.17 4.68 -12.54
N ILE A 41 -3.74 4.62 -11.28
CA ILE A 41 -2.98 3.48 -10.75
C ILE A 41 -3.85 2.80 -9.69
N GLY A 42 -3.95 1.48 -9.74
CA GLY A 42 -4.75 0.77 -8.76
C GLY A 42 -4.27 -0.65 -8.54
N GLY A 43 -4.67 -1.22 -7.40
CA GLY A 43 -4.34 -2.59 -7.08
C GLY A 43 -5.17 -3.15 -5.93
N PHE A 44 -5.15 -4.48 -5.83
CA PHE A 44 -5.81 -5.27 -4.80
C PHE A 44 -4.78 -5.88 -3.85
N SER A 45 -5.08 -5.88 -2.55
CA SER A 45 -4.25 -6.46 -1.49
C SER A 45 -2.80 -5.94 -1.58
N ALA A 46 -1.80 -6.83 -1.62
CA ALA A 46 -0.40 -6.46 -1.85
C ALA A 46 -0.21 -5.59 -3.11
N GLY A 47 -0.97 -5.85 -4.18
CA GLY A 47 -0.96 -5.00 -5.38
C GLY A 47 -1.47 -3.58 -5.11
N GLY A 48 -2.39 -3.39 -4.16
CA GLY A 48 -2.83 -2.07 -3.72
C GLY A 48 -1.73 -1.33 -2.97
N GLN A 49 -0.98 -2.03 -2.12
CA GLN A 49 0.21 -1.45 -1.49
C GLN A 49 1.26 -1.00 -2.52
N LEU A 50 1.54 -1.84 -3.52
CA LEU A 50 2.42 -1.50 -4.64
C LEU A 50 1.89 -0.31 -5.45
N ALA A 51 0.58 -0.27 -5.72
CA ALA A 51 -0.06 0.82 -6.46
C ALA A 51 0.14 2.17 -5.76
N PHE A 52 -0.04 2.21 -4.44
CA PHE A 52 0.18 3.42 -3.65
C PHE A 52 1.65 3.82 -3.60
N ALA A 53 2.57 2.87 -3.37
CA ALA A 53 4.01 3.14 -3.38
C ALA A 53 4.49 3.65 -4.76
N TYR A 54 3.92 3.13 -5.85
CA TYR A 54 4.29 3.56 -7.20
C TYR A 54 3.71 4.92 -7.55
N ALA A 55 2.45 5.17 -7.20
CA ALA A 55 1.81 6.47 -7.39
C ALA A 55 2.55 7.57 -6.62
N GLU A 56 2.89 7.31 -5.36
CA GLU A 56 3.73 8.17 -4.53
C GLU A 56 5.04 8.51 -5.25
N LYS A 57 5.77 7.49 -5.69
CA LYS A 57 7.04 7.67 -6.42
C LYS A 57 6.87 8.55 -7.66
N LEU A 58 5.85 8.29 -8.49
CA LEU A 58 5.63 9.04 -9.71
C LEU A 58 5.24 10.50 -9.46
N VAL A 59 4.48 10.78 -8.39
CA VAL A 59 4.13 12.16 -8.02
C VAL A 59 5.36 12.89 -7.46
N ARG A 60 6.12 12.26 -6.57
CA ARG A 60 7.37 12.80 -6.02
C ARG A 60 8.37 13.13 -7.13
N ASP A 61 8.55 12.22 -8.08
CA ASP A 61 9.55 12.33 -9.15
C ASP A 61 8.98 13.05 -10.40
N SER A 62 7.79 13.66 -10.32
CA SER A 62 7.03 14.21 -11.45
C SER A 62 7.72 15.36 -12.21
N VAL A 63 8.67 16.05 -11.58
CA VAL A 63 9.51 17.07 -12.24
C VAL A 63 10.44 16.42 -13.28
N GLN A 64 10.84 15.17 -13.06
CA GLN A 64 11.82 14.47 -13.91
C GLN A 64 11.15 13.66 -15.02
N ARG A 65 9.80 13.56 -15.04
CA ARG A 65 9.07 12.69 -15.98
C ARG A 65 7.85 13.39 -16.55
N PRO A 66 7.47 13.11 -17.81
CA PRO A 66 6.26 13.67 -18.42
C PRO A 66 4.96 13.04 -17.89
N TRP A 67 5.06 12.00 -17.05
CA TRP A 67 3.90 11.25 -16.57
C TRP A 67 3.15 11.97 -15.45
N ARG A 68 1.82 11.97 -15.51
CA ARG A 68 0.93 12.56 -14.51
C ARG A 68 -0.08 11.53 -14.03
N VAL A 69 0.01 11.22 -12.74
CA VAL A 69 -0.98 10.42 -12.03
C VAL A 69 -2.19 11.32 -11.75
N ARG A 70 -3.39 10.84 -12.09
CA ARG A 70 -4.67 11.54 -11.92
C ARG A 70 -5.48 11.00 -10.76
N ALA A 71 -5.28 9.74 -10.39
CA ALA A 71 -5.86 9.13 -9.21
C ALA A 71 -5.09 7.87 -8.83
N VAL A 72 -5.19 7.49 -7.55
CA VAL A 72 -4.78 6.17 -7.07
C VAL A 72 -5.94 5.49 -6.34
N LEU A 73 -6.06 4.18 -6.50
CA LEU A 73 -7.07 3.41 -5.78
C LEU A 73 -6.51 2.08 -5.24
N GLY A 74 -7.04 1.64 -4.10
CA GLY A 74 -6.62 0.41 -3.46
C GLY A 74 -7.82 -0.38 -2.98
N ILE A 75 -7.80 -1.68 -3.19
CA ILE A 75 -8.81 -2.61 -2.69
C ILE A 75 -8.13 -3.48 -1.64
N ASP A 76 -8.57 -3.37 -0.40
CA ASP A 76 -8.04 -4.07 0.77
C ASP A 76 -6.50 -4.05 0.94
N PRO A 77 -5.80 -2.90 0.79
CA PRO A 77 -4.34 -2.88 0.81
C PRO A 77 -3.74 -2.85 2.23
N PRO A 78 -2.67 -3.61 2.52
CA PRO A 78 -1.84 -3.41 3.72
C PRO A 78 -0.89 -2.20 3.51
N LEU A 79 -1.40 -0.99 3.79
CA LEU A 79 -0.75 0.29 3.42
C LEU A 79 0.53 0.65 4.18
N ASP A 80 0.70 0.11 5.39
CA ASP A 80 1.89 0.29 6.23
C ASP A 80 2.56 -1.08 6.46
N LEU A 81 3.73 -1.29 5.85
CA LEU A 81 4.48 -2.55 6.00
C LEU A 81 4.99 -2.76 7.43
N THR A 82 5.23 -1.69 8.19
CA THR A 82 5.63 -1.80 9.60
C THR A 82 4.48 -2.36 10.42
N GLU A 83 3.29 -1.79 10.26
CA GLU A 83 2.07 -2.24 10.94
C GLU A 83 1.72 -3.67 10.51
N HIS A 84 1.86 -4.00 9.23
CA HIS A 84 1.63 -5.35 8.73
C HIS A 84 2.57 -6.39 9.36
N TRP A 85 3.86 -6.06 9.50
CA TRP A 85 4.82 -6.92 10.20
C TRP A 85 4.49 -7.05 11.69
N GLN A 86 4.20 -5.94 12.36
CA GLN A 86 3.91 -5.92 13.80
C GLN A 86 2.65 -6.69 14.15
N ARG A 87 1.60 -6.57 13.34
CA ARG A 87 0.36 -7.34 13.47
C ARG A 87 0.62 -8.84 13.37
N ALA A 88 1.35 -9.28 12.34
CA ALA A 88 1.70 -10.69 12.18
C ALA A 88 2.54 -11.22 13.37
N ALA A 89 3.48 -10.42 13.89
CA ALA A 89 4.26 -10.78 15.07
C ALA A 89 3.39 -10.93 16.32
N TYR A 90 2.44 -10.01 16.50
CA TYR A 90 1.50 -10.02 17.61
C TYR A 90 0.59 -11.26 17.57
N HIS A 91 -0.05 -11.55 16.43
CA HIS A 91 -0.92 -12.71 16.27
C HIS A 91 -0.20 -14.04 16.53
N LEU A 92 1.04 -14.20 16.02
CA LEU A 92 1.82 -15.41 16.28
C LEU A 92 2.24 -15.56 17.75
N ALA A 93 2.48 -14.45 18.45
CA ALA A 93 2.80 -14.48 19.87
C ALA A 93 1.57 -14.86 20.74
N LYS A 94 0.37 -14.44 20.33
CA LYS A 94 -0.88 -14.74 21.04
C LYS A 94 -1.42 -16.14 20.78
N GLN A 95 -1.23 -16.67 19.56
CA GLN A 95 -1.69 -17.99 19.14
C GLN A 95 -3.22 -18.21 19.20
N ASP A 96 -4.00 -17.13 19.26
CA ASP A 96 -5.46 -17.11 19.37
C ASP A 96 -6.20 -17.14 18.03
N CYS A 97 -5.51 -16.89 16.91
CA CYS A 97 -6.04 -16.98 15.55
C CYS A 97 -5.36 -18.07 14.68
N PRO A 98 -5.63 -19.37 14.87
CA PRO A 98 -5.01 -20.42 14.05
C PRO A 98 -5.26 -20.29 12.53
N ALA A 99 -6.39 -19.71 12.13
CA ALA A 99 -6.77 -19.52 10.73
C ALA A 99 -5.78 -18.62 9.95
N PHE A 100 -5.15 -17.65 10.62
CA PHE A 100 -4.22 -16.71 9.99
C PHE A 100 -2.74 -17.07 10.19
N ARG A 101 -2.45 -18.07 11.04
CA ARG A 101 -1.08 -18.45 11.43
C ARG A 101 -0.11 -18.62 10.25
N SER A 102 -0.52 -19.33 9.20
CA SER A 102 0.37 -19.54 8.04
C SER A 102 0.61 -18.24 7.26
N ALA A 103 -0.39 -17.36 7.18
CA ALA A 103 -0.26 -16.07 6.52
C ALA A 103 0.69 -15.17 7.31
N ASP A 104 0.54 -15.11 8.63
CA ASP A 104 1.41 -14.31 9.51
C ASP A 104 2.86 -14.81 9.49
N GLN A 105 3.07 -16.13 9.51
CA GLN A 105 4.39 -16.73 9.37
C GLN A 105 5.06 -16.36 8.04
N ASN A 106 4.29 -16.31 6.96
CA ASN A 106 4.81 -15.90 5.65
C ASN A 106 5.10 -14.40 5.63
N THR A 107 4.19 -13.55 6.14
CA THR A 107 4.40 -12.10 6.26
C THR A 107 5.68 -11.77 7.04
N LEU A 108 5.88 -12.36 8.23
CA LEU A 108 7.09 -12.11 9.01
C LEU A 108 8.34 -12.56 8.26
N ARG A 109 8.32 -13.76 7.68
CA ARG A 109 9.48 -14.32 6.97
C ARG A 109 9.87 -13.46 5.77
N GLU A 110 8.90 -13.10 4.94
CA GLU A 110 9.10 -12.33 3.71
C GLU A 110 9.55 -10.91 4.02
N LEU A 111 8.81 -10.19 4.87
CA LEU A 111 9.16 -8.81 5.20
C LEU A 111 10.49 -8.72 5.95
N THR A 112 10.79 -9.64 6.88
CA THR A 112 12.09 -9.66 7.57
C THR A 112 13.23 -9.90 6.59
N ARG A 113 13.09 -10.87 5.67
CA ARG A 113 14.09 -11.14 4.63
C ARG A 113 14.29 -9.93 3.72
N ASP A 114 13.20 -9.35 3.25
CA ASP A 114 13.21 -8.33 2.20
C ASP A 114 13.62 -6.94 2.70
N MET A 115 13.40 -6.65 3.99
CA MET A 115 13.83 -5.43 4.66
C MET A 115 15.21 -5.54 5.33
N GLY A 116 15.77 -6.75 5.41
CA GLY A 116 17.02 -7.05 6.09
C GLY A 116 16.88 -7.27 7.62
N GLY A 117 15.67 -7.15 8.16
CA GLY A 117 15.35 -7.40 9.57
C GLY A 117 13.96 -6.87 9.96
N SER A 118 13.71 -6.76 11.27
CA SER A 118 12.44 -6.22 11.79
C SER A 118 12.33 -4.70 11.57
N PRO A 119 11.11 -4.12 11.68
CA PRO A 119 10.93 -2.67 11.60
C PRO A 119 11.72 -1.89 12.65
N THR A 120 11.98 -2.48 13.82
CA THR A 120 12.83 -1.87 14.86
C THR A 120 14.30 -1.83 14.45
N GLN A 121 14.78 -2.84 13.73
CA GLN A 121 16.16 -2.93 13.27
C GLN A 121 16.42 -2.09 12.01
N PHE A 122 15.45 -2.08 11.07
CA PHE A 122 15.57 -1.43 9.77
C PHE A 122 14.38 -0.50 9.45
N PRO A 123 14.06 0.50 10.31
CA PRO A 123 12.86 1.33 10.15
C PRO A 123 12.83 2.08 8.81
N THR A 124 13.98 2.53 8.33
CA THR A 124 14.11 3.22 7.04
C THR A 124 13.80 2.32 5.84
N ALA A 125 14.05 1.01 5.94
CA ALA A 125 13.76 0.06 4.87
C ALA A 125 12.26 -0.13 4.66
N TYR A 126 11.49 -0.18 5.75
CA TYR A 126 10.02 -0.27 5.71
C TYR A 126 9.42 1.05 5.20
N LEU A 127 9.86 2.18 5.76
CA LEU A 127 9.37 3.51 5.35
C LEU A 127 9.62 3.80 3.87
N ALA A 128 10.79 3.43 3.34
CA ALA A 128 11.15 3.67 1.93
C ALA A 128 10.30 2.89 0.92
N ARG A 129 9.52 1.90 1.38
CA ARG A 129 8.74 0.96 0.53
C ARG A 129 7.24 1.04 0.76
N THR A 130 6.80 1.99 1.57
CA THR A 130 5.40 2.20 1.91
C THR A 130 5.01 3.62 1.52
N ALA A 131 3.79 3.81 1.03
CA ALA A 131 3.29 5.16 0.77
C ALA A 131 2.81 5.86 2.04
N PHE A 132 2.31 5.10 3.01
CA PHE A 132 1.77 5.60 4.27
C PHE A 132 2.41 4.88 5.44
N SER A 133 2.86 5.62 6.46
CA SER A 133 3.19 5.03 7.75
C SER A 133 2.48 5.73 8.89
N ARG A 134 1.79 4.94 9.72
CA ARG A 134 1.09 5.44 10.90
C ARG A 134 2.06 5.85 12.02
N SER A 135 3.21 5.20 12.07
CA SER A 135 4.26 5.50 13.06
C SER A 135 4.92 6.87 12.85
N ASP A 136 4.76 7.46 11.67
CA ASP A 136 5.22 8.80 11.34
C ASP A 136 4.06 9.80 11.52
N PRO A 137 4.19 10.84 12.38
CA PRO A 137 3.14 11.85 12.57
C PRO A 137 2.73 12.60 11.29
N ALA A 138 3.60 12.68 10.29
CA ALA A 138 3.29 13.27 8.98
C ALA A 138 2.71 12.25 7.97
N GLY A 139 2.59 10.98 8.38
CA GLY A 139 2.13 9.86 7.54
C GLY A 139 3.18 9.29 6.60
N GLY A 140 4.46 9.61 6.81
CA GLY A 140 5.56 9.15 5.97
C GLY A 140 5.52 9.76 4.57
N ASN A 141 5.39 8.93 3.55
CA ASN A 141 5.38 9.39 2.16
C ASN A 141 3.99 9.86 1.68
N ALA A 142 2.97 9.82 2.54
CA ALA A 142 1.59 10.15 2.19
C ALA A 142 1.42 11.61 1.72
N LYS A 143 2.33 12.50 2.14
CA LYS A 143 2.41 13.90 1.69
C LYS A 143 2.44 14.07 0.17
N TRP A 144 2.95 13.09 -0.58
CA TRP A 144 2.96 13.14 -2.04
C TRP A 144 1.60 12.81 -2.67
N LEU A 145 0.65 12.31 -1.88
CA LEU A 145 -0.71 11.97 -2.30
C LEU A 145 -1.74 13.03 -1.86
N SER A 146 -1.33 14.08 -1.14
CA SER A 146 -2.23 15.10 -0.56
C SER A 146 -3.02 15.91 -1.60
N HIS A 147 -2.59 15.92 -2.86
CA HIS A 147 -3.29 16.59 -3.95
C HIS A 147 -3.88 15.61 -4.98
N LEU A 148 -3.72 14.31 -4.75
CA LEU A 148 -4.17 13.26 -5.66
C LEU A 148 -5.53 12.71 -5.19
N PRO A 149 -6.54 12.58 -6.06
CA PRO A 149 -7.72 11.79 -5.74
C PRO A 149 -7.34 10.36 -5.30
N VAL A 150 -7.83 9.96 -4.13
CA VAL A 150 -7.51 8.67 -3.49
C VAL A 150 -8.81 7.94 -3.19
N ARG A 151 -8.91 6.67 -3.60
CA ARG A 151 -10.03 5.80 -3.20
C ARG A 151 -9.53 4.51 -2.59
N LEU A 152 -9.96 4.22 -1.37
CA LEU A 152 -9.72 2.95 -0.71
C LEU A 152 -11.02 2.20 -0.53
N TYR A 153 -11.03 0.93 -0.86
CA TYR A 153 -12.16 0.02 -0.69
C TYR A 153 -11.73 -1.06 0.28
N CYS A 154 -12.37 -1.20 1.43
CA CYS A 154 -12.03 -2.24 2.40
C CYS A 154 -13.21 -2.48 3.34
N GLU A 155 -13.52 -3.75 3.61
CA GLU A 155 -14.62 -4.18 4.48
C GLU A 155 -14.23 -4.02 5.97
N PRO A 156 -14.91 -3.16 6.75
CA PRO A 156 -14.62 -2.98 8.17
C PRO A 156 -15.42 -3.93 9.09
N ASP A 157 -16.20 -4.88 8.57
CA ASP A 157 -17.04 -5.78 9.38
C ASP A 157 -16.21 -6.76 10.23
N VAL A 158 -15.85 -6.32 11.44
CA VAL A 158 -15.16 -7.14 12.44
C VAL A 158 -16.01 -8.35 12.86
N ALA A 159 -17.34 -8.22 12.93
CA ALA A 159 -18.21 -9.31 13.36
C ALA A 159 -18.21 -10.46 12.35
N PHE A 160 -18.15 -10.15 11.06
CA PHE A 160 -17.92 -11.15 10.01
C PHE A 160 -16.58 -11.89 10.21
N TRP A 161 -15.48 -11.17 10.42
CA TRP A 161 -14.15 -11.76 10.60
C TRP A 161 -13.99 -12.53 11.91
N GLN A 162 -14.71 -12.13 12.97
CA GLN A 162 -14.74 -12.82 14.25
C GLN A 162 -15.36 -14.22 14.18
N GLN A 163 -16.13 -14.52 13.14
CA GLN A 163 -16.57 -15.90 12.87
C GLN A 163 -15.41 -16.83 12.51
N THR A 164 -14.32 -16.28 11.96
CA THR A 164 -13.10 -17.03 11.63
C THR A 164 -12.05 -16.95 12.75
N CYS A 165 -11.88 -15.78 13.37
CA CYS A 165 -11.08 -15.63 14.58
C CYS A 165 -11.70 -14.62 15.55
N ALA A 166 -12.22 -15.12 16.68
CA ALA A 166 -12.90 -14.31 17.69
C ALA A 166 -12.04 -13.22 18.34
N ALA A 167 -10.71 -13.32 18.27
CA ALA A 167 -9.79 -12.35 18.84
C ALA A 167 -9.51 -11.13 17.93
N LEU A 168 -10.00 -11.13 16.68
CA LEU A 168 -9.76 -10.02 15.77
C LEU A 168 -10.49 -8.75 16.20
N GLU A 169 -9.77 -7.64 16.10
CA GLU A 169 -10.26 -6.28 16.28
C GLU A 169 -10.16 -5.47 14.98
N LEU A 170 -10.76 -4.28 14.94
CA LEU A 170 -10.69 -3.43 13.74
C LEU A 170 -9.25 -3.10 13.34
N ALA A 171 -8.36 -2.90 14.32
CA ALA A 171 -6.93 -2.65 14.09
C ALA A 171 -6.22 -3.82 13.40
N ASP A 172 -6.80 -5.02 13.42
CA ASP A 172 -6.26 -6.17 12.71
C ASP A 172 -6.66 -6.21 11.23
N LEU A 173 -7.63 -5.39 10.82
CA LEU A 173 -8.10 -5.30 9.45
C LEU A 173 -7.37 -4.18 8.70
N ASN A 174 -7.19 -4.34 7.39
CA ASN A 174 -6.62 -3.27 6.57
C ASN A 174 -7.54 -2.03 6.51
N ALA A 175 -8.81 -2.19 6.88
CA ALA A 175 -9.81 -1.13 7.01
C ALA A 175 -9.34 -0.01 7.96
N ASP A 176 -8.65 -0.36 9.06
CA ASP A 176 -8.15 0.62 10.01
C ASP A 176 -7.05 1.50 9.38
N GLY A 177 -6.08 0.87 8.70
CA GLY A 177 -5.05 1.59 7.94
C GLY A 177 -5.61 2.44 6.80
N ALA A 178 -6.67 1.95 6.13
CA ALA A 178 -7.33 2.68 5.07
C ALA A 178 -8.05 3.94 5.58
N ALA A 179 -8.78 3.81 6.69
CA ALA A 179 -9.42 4.93 7.35
C ALA A 179 -8.39 5.96 7.83
N ALA A 180 -7.28 5.51 8.42
CA ALA A 180 -6.20 6.37 8.90
C ALA A 180 -5.55 7.19 7.77
N LEU A 181 -5.20 6.56 6.64
CA LEU A 181 -4.64 7.28 5.50
C LEU A 181 -5.62 8.32 4.93
N VAL A 182 -6.90 7.97 4.79
CA VAL A 182 -7.90 8.91 4.27
C VAL A 182 -8.09 10.09 5.22
N ALA A 183 -8.20 9.84 6.53
CA ALA A 183 -8.31 10.91 7.53
C ALA A 183 -7.08 11.84 7.49
N LEU A 184 -5.88 11.27 7.39
CA LEU A 184 -4.65 12.03 7.25
C LEU A 184 -4.69 12.93 6.00
N LEU A 185 -4.99 12.37 4.82
CA LEU A 185 -4.99 13.13 3.57
C LEU A 185 -6.06 14.24 3.58
N GLN A 186 -7.24 13.96 4.15
CA GLN A 186 -8.29 14.97 4.34
C GLN A 186 -7.81 16.10 5.26
N SER A 187 -7.15 15.78 6.37
CA SER A 187 -6.57 16.78 7.27
C SER A 187 -5.48 17.64 6.60
N GLN A 188 -4.81 17.09 5.59
CA GLN A 188 -3.83 17.79 4.73
C GLN A 188 -4.47 18.56 3.56
N GLY A 189 -5.81 18.67 3.52
CA GLY A 189 -6.53 19.43 2.51
C GLY A 189 -6.90 18.66 1.24
N ASN A 190 -6.92 17.32 1.28
CA ASN A 190 -7.40 16.48 0.19
C ASN A 190 -8.89 16.10 0.35
N PRO A 191 -9.86 16.88 -0.17
CA PRO A 191 -11.27 16.51 -0.08
C PRO A 191 -11.64 15.30 -0.96
N ASN A 192 -10.75 14.88 -1.86
CA ASN A 192 -10.97 13.78 -2.79
C ASN A 192 -10.35 12.46 -2.32
N ALA A 193 -9.82 12.41 -1.09
CA ALA A 193 -9.47 11.16 -0.43
C ALA A 193 -10.73 10.55 0.20
N GLN A 194 -11.08 9.34 -0.21
CA GLN A 194 -12.31 8.67 0.20
C GLN A 194 -12.04 7.22 0.61
N TYR A 195 -12.61 6.84 1.75
CA TYR A 195 -12.71 5.45 2.18
C TYR A 195 -14.14 4.96 1.90
N ILE A 196 -14.24 3.92 1.09
CA ILE A 196 -15.49 3.26 0.69
C ILE A 196 -15.54 1.91 1.43
N LYS A 197 -16.63 1.71 2.17
CA LYS A 197 -16.92 0.52 2.96
C LYS A 197 -17.82 -0.39 2.14
#